data_AF-A0AA43EMD1-F1
#
_entry.id   AF-A0AA43EMD1-F1
#
_cell.length_a   1.000
_cell.length_b   1.000
_cell.length_c   1.000
_cell.angle_alpha   90.00
_cell.angle_beta   90.00
_cell.angle_gamma   90.00
#
_symmetry.space_group_name_H-M   'P 1'
#
loop_
_entity.id
_entity.type
_entity.pdbx_description
1 polymer ?
#
loop_
_entity_poly.entity_id
_entity_poly.type
_entity_poly.pdbx_seq_one_letter_code
_entity_poly.pdbx_strand_id
1 'polypeptide(L)'
;MDMKQTSRILTHDERKAAEAAFAGRPFNPVWSDSAKKVYEGLVHALPAPLDGSTCAPDEQLHEEREAVTPIVSLSEEEEPKVEDAPQGGKVSKEKLDHLLNQVMTTRQEAIQAGVLIDVTADAQKLGMSFPITITKPLWEVGIAPDQTLSDETKASRLRDVLMAFRLRLASQATLSPLIDFPAMLALPPGAVPQPVPLFALIQPGEQNQAMVTLLLPNEVSASIVPMN
;
A
#
# COMPACT_ATOMS: atom_id res chain seq x y z
N MET A 1 18.42 23.97 -15.97
CA MET A 1 19.59 23.07 -15.94
C MET A 1 19.16 21.85 -15.14
N ASP A 2 18.62 20.86 -15.83
CA ASP A 2 18.04 19.65 -15.25
C ASP A 2 19.15 18.69 -14.82
N MET A 3 19.55 18.76 -13.55
CA MET A 3 20.44 17.77 -12.96
C MET A 3 19.63 16.49 -12.73
N LYS A 4 19.73 15.56 -13.67
CA LYS A 4 19.30 14.17 -13.48
C LYS A 4 20.07 13.58 -12.30
N GLN A 5 19.48 13.58 -11.11
CA GLN A 5 19.99 12.85 -9.95
C GLN A 5 19.86 11.36 -10.24
N THR A 6 20.90 10.78 -10.82
CA THR A 6 21.03 9.34 -10.91
C THR A 6 21.20 8.77 -9.50
N SER A 7 20.38 7.79 -9.14
CA SER A 7 20.47 7.03 -7.89
C SER A 7 21.79 6.27 -7.82
N ARG A 8 22.85 6.97 -7.38
CA ARG A 8 24.17 6.39 -7.13
C ARG A 8 24.13 5.61 -5.82
N ILE A 9 24.69 4.41 -5.82
CA ILE A 9 24.88 3.61 -4.61
C ILE A 9 25.88 4.33 -3.69
N LEU A 10 25.48 4.59 -2.45
CA LEU A 10 26.33 5.21 -1.43
C LEU A 10 27.45 4.26 -1.01
N THR A 11 28.65 4.82 -0.84
CA THR A 11 29.79 4.11 -0.27
C THR A 11 29.59 3.83 1.22
N HIS A 12 30.41 2.95 1.79
CA HIS A 12 30.22 2.47 3.17
C HIS A 12 30.28 3.61 4.21
N ASP A 13 31.24 4.52 4.07
CA ASP A 13 31.42 5.68 4.92
C ASP A 13 30.37 6.77 4.68
N GLU A 14 29.89 6.98 3.45
CA GLU A 14 28.74 7.87 3.17
C GLU A 14 27.46 7.40 3.86
N ARG A 15 27.20 6.08 3.84
CA ARG A 15 26.06 5.49 4.56
C ARG A 15 26.21 5.65 6.07
N LYS A 16 27.43 5.44 6.61
CA LYS A 16 27.72 5.67 8.03
C LYS A 16 27.58 7.14 8.43
N ALA A 17 27.97 8.06 7.56
CA ALA A 17 27.81 9.50 7.76
C ALA A 17 26.33 9.90 7.76
N ALA A 18 25.52 9.34 6.86
CA ALA A 18 24.07 9.55 6.88
C ALA A 18 23.42 9.04 8.18
N GLU A 19 23.76 7.83 8.60
CA GLU A 19 23.29 7.24 9.87
C GLU A 19 23.65 8.14 11.07
N ALA A 20 24.89 8.65 11.11
CA ALA A 20 25.33 9.56 12.17
C ALA A 20 24.56 10.89 12.19
N ALA A 21 24.26 11.47 11.02
CA ALA A 21 23.48 12.70 10.93
C ALA A 21 22.05 12.52 11.46
N PHE A 22 21.37 11.42 11.09
CA PHE A 22 20.03 11.12 11.62
C PHE A 22 20.03 10.81 13.12
N ALA A 23 21.08 10.15 13.62
CA ALA A 23 21.23 9.84 15.03
C ALA A 23 21.74 11.03 15.88
N GLY A 24 22.02 12.19 15.28
CA GLY A 24 22.59 13.35 15.97
C GLY A 24 24.01 13.13 16.51
N ARG A 25 24.74 12.13 15.99
CA ARG A 25 26.11 11.81 16.38
C ARG A 25 27.10 12.72 15.63
N PRO A 26 28.26 13.05 16.21
CA PRO A 26 29.27 13.86 15.53
C PRO A 26 29.86 13.14 14.31
N PHE A 27 30.34 13.92 13.35
CA PHE A 27 31.05 13.41 12.17
C PHE A 27 32.38 12.76 12.57
N ASN A 28 32.68 11.58 12.02
CA ASN A 28 33.97 10.92 12.23
C ASN A 28 35.02 11.45 11.23
N PRO A 29 36.17 11.98 11.69
CA PRO A 29 37.19 12.60 10.83
C PRO A 29 37.93 11.62 9.90
N VAL A 30 37.74 10.30 10.07
CA VAL A 30 38.34 9.26 9.21
C VAL A 30 37.52 9.02 7.93
N TRP A 31 36.29 9.53 7.84
CA TRP A 31 35.44 9.37 6.66
C TRP A 31 35.84 10.30 5.50
N SER A 32 35.50 9.91 4.27
CA SER A 32 35.88 10.65 3.06
C SER A 32 35.22 12.04 2.94
N ASP A 33 35.79 12.87 2.06
CA ASP A 33 35.21 14.18 1.72
C ASP A 33 33.79 14.09 1.16
N SER A 34 33.42 12.98 0.51
CA SER A 34 32.05 12.78 0.03
C SER A 34 31.09 12.43 1.17
N ALA A 35 31.53 11.62 2.14
CA ALA A 35 30.78 11.36 3.37
C ALA A 35 30.56 12.64 4.19
N LYS A 36 31.55 13.54 4.24
CA LYS A 36 31.42 14.86 4.88
C LYS A 36 30.30 15.69 4.28
N LYS A 37 30.23 15.76 2.94
CA LYS A 37 29.17 16.49 2.22
C LYS A 37 27.78 15.92 2.51
N VAL A 38 27.67 14.59 2.61
CA VAL A 38 26.43 13.91 2.97
C VAL A 38 26.01 14.26 4.39
N TYR A 39 26.93 14.19 5.35
CA TYR A 39 26.67 14.54 6.75
C TYR A 39 26.20 16.00 6.90
N GLU A 40 26.96 16.95 6.36
CA GLU A 40 26.64 18.38 6.45
C GLU A 40 25.31 18.70 5.76
N GLY A 41 25.06 18.10 4.59
CA GLY A 41 23.81 18.28 3.87
C GLY A 41 22.59 17.77 4.64
N LEU A 42 22.72 16.63 5.31
CA LEU A 42 21.64 16.05 6.12
C LEU A 42 21.41 16.85 7.41
N VAL A 43 22.47 17.22 8.13
CA VAL A 43 22.35 18.05 9.35
C VAL A 43 21.68 19.39 9.06
N HIS A 44 21.97 20.00 7.91
CA HIS A 44 21.32 21.26 7.49
C HIS A 44 19.86 21.07 7.06
N ALA A 45 19.50 19.92 6.50
CA ALA A 45 18.13 19.65 6.03
C ALA A 45 17.20 19.15 7.14
N LEU A 46 17.74 18.58 8.21
CA LEU A 46 16.96 18.12 9.36
C LEU A 46 16.42 19.33 10.14
N PRO A 47 15.15 19.29 10.59
CA PRO A 47 14.61 20.32 11.47
C PRO A 47 15.43 20.31 12.77
N ALA A 48 15.90 21.48 13.21
CA ALA A 48 16.67 21.62 14.44
C ALA A 48 15.92 20.93 15.60
N PRO A 49 16.58 20.08 16.41
CA PRO A 49 15.94 19.46 17.55
C PRO A 49 15.45 20.56 18.50
N LEU A 50 14.13 20.61 18.73
CA LEU A 50 13.57 21.35 19.85
C LEU A 50 14.16 20.75 21.14
N ASP A 51 14.63 21.62 22.02
CA ASP A 51 15.34 21.31 23.26
C ASP A 51 14.85 20.04 23.98
N GLY A 52 15.82 19.21 24.41
CA GLY A 52 15.69 18.39 25.61
C GLY A 52 15.38 16.90 25.44
N SER A 53 16.35 16.11 24.98
CA SER A 53 16.59 14.78 25.57
C SER A 53 17.95 14.24 25.13
N THR A 54 18.94 14.50 25.97
CA THR A 54 20.17 13.72 26.09
C THR A 54 19.84 12.25 26.32
N CYS A 55 20.28 11.38 25.42
CA CYS A 55 20.62 10.00 25.75
C CYS A 55 21.90 9.64 24.98
N ALA A 56 22.99 9.56 25.73
CA ALA A 56 24.22 8.89 25.35
C ALA A 56 24.69 8.11 26.60
N PRO A 57 25.63 7.17 26.47
CA PRO A 57 25.69 6.07 25.50
C PRO A 57 25.92 4.72 26.23
N ASP A 58 25.66 3.59 25.56
CA ASP A 58 26.28 2.32 25.96
C ASP A 58 26.92 1.70 24.71
N GLU A 59 28.23 1.89 24.61
CA GLU A 59 29.13 1.10 23.78
C GLU A 59 29.61 -0.07 24.62
N GLN A 60 29.32 -1.31 24.21
CA GLN A 60 30.32 -2.36 24.35
C GLN A 60 30.24 -3.37 23.21
N LEU A 61 31.28 -3.27 22.38
CA LEU A 61 31.76 -4.23 21.39
C LEU A 61 31.91 -5.63 22.01
N HIS A 62 31.49 -6.67 21.31
CA HIS A 62 32.21 -7.96 21.29
C HIS A 62 32.02 -8.61 19.92
N GLU A 63 33.09 -8.53 19.13
CA GLU A 63 33.32 -9.28 17.91
C GLU A 63 34.26 -10.43 18.31
N GLU A 64 33.80 -11.68 18.29
CA GLU A 64 34.69 -12.84 18.28
C GLU A 64 34.08 -13.97 17.46
N ARG A 65 34.82 -14.35 16.42
CA ARG A 65 34.63 -15.53 15.58
C ARG A 65 34.95 -16.78 16.41
N GLU A 66 34.14 -17.82 16.31
CA GLU A 66 34.67 -19.16 15.97
C GLU A 66 33.57 -20.13 15.54
N ALA A 67 33.90 -20.87 14.49
CA ALA A 67 33.10 -21.91 13.86
C ALA A 67 33.18 -23.21 14.65
N VAL A 68 32.08 -23.97 14.77
CA VAL A 68 32.06 -25.45 14.61
C VAL A 68 30.62 -25.91 14.29
N THR A 69 30.39 -26.39 13.07
CA THR A 69 29.47 -27.52 12.76
C THR A 69 30.29 -28.81 12.87
N PRO A 70 29.76 -29.99 13.28
CA PRO A 70 28.93 -30.79 12.36
C PRO A 70 27.87 -31.77 12.97
N ILE A 71 26.82 -32.01 12.17
CA ILE A 71 26.18 -33.31 11.79
C ILE A 71 25.53 -34.20 12.88
N VAL A 72 24.24 -34.53 12.67
CA VAL A 72 23.53 -35.87 12.69
C VAL A 72 22.02 -35.53 12.58
N SER A 73 21.29 -35.67 11.47
CA SER A 73 20.89 -36.83 10.65
C SER A 73 19.75 -37.70 11.25
N LEU A 74 18.59 -37.62 10.58
CA LEU A 74 17.58 -38.64 10.23
C LEU A 74 16.37 -38.99 11.13
N SER A 75 15.20 -38.89 10.46
CA SER A 75 14.01 -39.79 10.48
C SER A 75 13.06 -39.70 11.67
N GLU A 76 11.76 -40.04 11.59
CA GLU A 76 10.65 -40.03 10.62
C GLU A 76 9.43 -40.50 11.45
N GLU A 77 8.22 -40.04 11.11
CA GLU A 77 6.89 -40.59 11.47
C GLU A 77 6.47 -40.74 12.96
N GLU A 78 5.38 -40.06 13.37
CA GLU A 78 4.06 -40.71 13.54
C GLU A 78 2.95 -39.67 13.85
N GLU A 79 1.77 -39.91 13.26
CA GLU A 79 0.47 -39.26 13.51
C GLU A 79 -0.02 -39.50 14.97
N PRO A 80 -0.91 -38.66 15.53
CA PRO A 80 -2.32 -39.05 15.45
C PRO A 80 -3.32 -37.90 15.23
N LYS A 81 -4.24 -38.25 14.32
CA LYS A 81 -5.58 -37.79 13.96
C LYS A 81 -6.57 -37.48 15.12
N VAL A 82 -7.26 -36.32 14.99
CA VAL A 82 -8.70 -36.01 15.28
C VAL A 82 -9.10 -35.85 16.77
N GLU A 83 -9.91 -34.90 17.25
CA GLU A 83 -11.00 -34.04 16.75
C GLU A 83 -11.18 -32.87 17.74
N ASP A 84 -11.39 -31.63 17.29
CA ASP A 84 -12.62 -30.85 17.55
C ASP A 84 -12.45 -29.42 17.01
N ALA A 85 -13.43 -28.97 16.23
CA ALA A 85 -13.47 -27.67 15.59
C ALA A 85 -14.29 -26.68 16.43
N PRO A 86 -14.14 -25.37 16.17
CA PRO A 86 -15.33 -24.72 15.62
C PRO A 86 -15.01 -23.83 14.41
N GLN A 87 -15.56 -24.26 13.27
CA GLN A 87 -16.28 -23.46 12.27
C GLN A 87 -15.64 -22.14 11.81
N GLY A 88 -14.64 -22.26 10.93
CA GLY A 88 -14.31 -21.22 9.93
C GLY A 88 -15.22 -21.39 8.70
N GLY A 89 -16.07 -20.40 8.43
CA GLY A 89 -17.13 -20.45 7.43
C GLY A 89 -16.64 -20.85 6.03
N LYS A 90 -17.17 -21.96 5.52
CA LYS A 90 -17.15 -22.28 4.09
C LYS A 90 -17.93 -21.20 3.35
N VAL A 91 -17.25 -20.34 2.61
CA VAL A 91 -17.90 -19.52 1.59
C VAL A 91 -18.46 -20.48 0.55
N SER A 92 -19.79 -20.62 0.54
CA SER A 92 -20.50 -21.53 -0.37
C SER A 92 -20.15 -21.21 -1.81
N LYS A 93 -19.95 -22.24 -2.63
CA LYS A 93 -19.72 -22.16 -4.08
C LYS A 93 -20.76 -21.28 -4.79
N GLU A 94 -21.98 -21.25 -4.27
CA GLU A 94 -23.08 -20.38 -4.72
C GLU A 94 -22.80 -18.88 -4.53
N LYS A 95 -22.05 -18.48 -3.49
CA LYS A 95 -21.64 -17.08 -3.27
C LYS A 95 -20.53 -16.68 -4.24
N LEU A 96 -19.67 -17.63 -4.63
CA LEU A 96 -18.66 -17.45 -5.67
C LEU A 96 -19.31 -17.32 -7.05
N ASP A 97 -20.25 -18.20 -7.37
CA ASP A 97 -21.00 -18.21 -8.64
C ASP A 97 -21.85 -16.92 -8.79
N HIS A 98 -22.38 -16.38 -7.70
CA HIS A 98 -23.14 -15.14 -7.71
C HIS A 98 -22.26 -13.89 -7.92
N LEU A 99 -21.01 -13.90 -7.42
CA LEU A 99 -20.02 -12.85 -7.66
C LEU A 99 -19.45 -12.91 -9.09
N LEU A 100 -19.27 -14.13 -9.63
CA LEU A 100 -18.79 -14.36 -11.00
C LEU A 100 -19.80 -13.88 -12.06
N ASN A 101 -21.10 -14.03 -11.82
CA ASN A 101 -22.15 -13.45 -12.68
C ASN A 101 -22.28 -11.92 -12.52
N GLN A 102 -21.78 -11.36 -11.41
CA GLN A 102 -21.81 -9.92 -11.12
C GLN A 102 -20.72 -9.14 -11.86
N VAL A 103 -19.65 -9.81 -12.30
CA VAL A 103 -18.58 -9.24 -13.12
C VAL A 103 -18.91 -9.32 -14.62
N MET A 104 -19.91 -10.12 -15.00
CA MET A 104 -20.42 -10.29 -16.38
C MET A 104 -21.65 -9.42 -16.68
N THR A 105 -22.01 -8.49 -15.80
CA THR A 105 -23.15 -7.58 -15.97
C THR A 105 -22.67 -6.19 -16.34
N THR A 106 -23.46 -5.47 -17.16
CA THR A 106 -23.09 -4.12 -17.60
C THR A 106 -22.92 -3.19 -16.38
N ARG A 107 -22.01 -2.21 -16.45
CA ARG A 107 -21.79 -1.21 -15.37
C ARG A 107 -23.10 -0.72 -14.75
N GLN A 108 -24.07 -0.39 -15.60
CA GLN A 108 -25.35 0.14 -15.20
C GLN A 108 -26.16 -0.85 -14.37
N GLU A 109 -26.14 -2.13 -14.74
CA GLU A 109 -26.79 -3.21 -14.02
C GLU A 109 -26.12 -3.47 -12.67
N ALA A 110 -24.78 -3.43 -12.60
CA ALA A 110 -24.05 -3.59 -11.35
C ALA A 110 -24.29 -2.40 -10.37
N ILE A 111 -24.49 -1.19 -10.89
CA ILE A 111 -24.92 -0.03 -10.10
C ILE A 111 -26.35 -0.21 -9.61
N GLN A 112 -27.27 -0.66 -10.46
CA GLN A 112 -28.67 -0.93 -10.08
C GLN A 112 -28.80 -2.06 -9.05
N ALA A 113 -27.95 -3.08 -9.16
CA ALA A 113 -27.86 -4.18 -8.19
C ALA A 113 -27.19 -3.75 -6.86
N GLY A 114 -26.66 -2.52 -6.77
CA GLY A 114 -26.03 -1.97 -5.57
C GLY A 114 -24.66 -2.59 -5.26
N VAL A 115 -24.00 -3.15 -6.26
CA VAL A 115 -22.68 -3.81 -6.14
C VAL A 115 -21.57 -2.82 -6.38
N LEU A 116 -21.80 -1.93 -7.35
CA LEU A 116 -20.93 -0.82 -7.68
C LEU A 116 -21.61 0.48 -7.30
N ILE A 117 -20.81 1.42 -6.81
CA ILE A 117 -21.22 2.78 -6.50
C ILE A 117 -20.54 3.69 -7.52
N ASP A 118 -21.33 4.50 -8.21
CA ASP A 118 -20.81 5.46 -9.17
C ASP A 118 -20.22 6.67 -8.45
N VAL A 119 -18.93 6.92 -8.66
CA VAL A 119 -18.19 8.06 -8.10
C VAL A 119 -17.63 8.97 -9.18
N THR A 120 -18.13 8.83 -10.41
CA THR A 120 -17.65 9.57 -11.59
C THR A 120 -17.78 11.07 -11.40
N ALA A 121 -18.87 11.54 -10.79
CA ALA A 121 -19.06 12.97 -10.52
C ALA A 121 -17.97 13.54 -9.59
N ASP A 122 -17.55 12.80 -8.57
CA ASP A 122 -16.49 13.22 -7.65
C ASP A 122 -15.11 13.09 -8.28
N ALA A 123 -14.90 12.06 -9.11
CA ALA A 123 -13.68 11.88 -9.88
C ALA A 123 -13.46 13.02 -10.91
N GLN A 124 -14.53 13.48 -11.55
CA GLN A 124 -14.49 14.61 -12.50
C GLN A 124 -14.05 15.91 -11.83
N LYS A 125 -14.49 16.18 -10.60
CA LYS A 125 -14.03 17.34 -9.81
C LYS A 125 -12.52 17.30 -9.56
N LEU A 126 -11.94 16.11 -9.52
CA LEU A 126 -10.50 15.88 -9.37
C LEU A 126 -9.77 15.77 -10.72
N GLY A 127 -10.42 16.08 -11.84
CA GLY A 127 -9.82 16.13 -13.18
C GLY A 127 -9.60 14.77 -13.84
N MET A 128 -10.36 13.73 -13.44
CA MET A 128 -10.41 12.46 -14.16
C MET A 128 -11.60 12.47 -15.14
N SER A 129 -11.34 12.17 -16.42
CA SER A 129 -12.33 12.30 -17.51
C SER A 129 -13.02 11.00 -17.90
N PHE A 130 -12.71 9.90 -17.20
CA PHE A 130 -13.25 8.58 -17.49
C PHE A 130 -14.19 8.12 -16.36
N PRO A 131 -15.16 7.23 -16.65
CA PRO A 131 -16.08 6.72 -15.65
C PRO A 131 -15.37 5.90 -14.56
N ILE A 132 -15.66 6.18 -13.28
CA ILE A 132 -15.08 5.49 -12.11
C ILE A 132 -16.18 4.94 -11.21
N THR A 133 -16.04 3.69 -10.81
CA THR A 133 -16.90 3.01 -9.84
C THR A 133 -16.09 2.47 -8.67
N ILE A 134 -16.74 2.30 -7.53
CA ILE A 134 -16.18 1.69 -6.32
C ILE A 134 -17.02 0.48 -5.95
N THR A 135 -16.40 -0.63 -5.57
CA THR A 135 -17.13 -1.80 -5.07
C THR A 135 -17.79 -1.50 -3.71
N LYS A 136 -18.97 -2.08 -3.48
CA LYS A 136 -19.68 -1.92 -2.20
C LYS A 136 -18.82 -2.35 -0.99
N PRO A 137 -18.07 -3.46 -1.02
CA PRO A 137 -17.16 -3.80 0.08
C PRO A 137 -16.09 -2.74 0.35
N LEU A 138 -15.48 -2.15 -0.70
CA LEU A 138 -14.54 -1.05 -0.53
C LEU A 138 -15.21 0.20 0.07
N TRP A 139 -16.44 0.50 -0.36
CA TRP A 139 -17.19 1.62 0.19
C TRP A 139 -17.51 1.43 1.68
N GLU A 140 -18.02 0.25 2.05
CA GLU A 140 -18.38 -0.07 3.43
C GLU A 140 -17.13 -0.11 4.33
N VAL A 141 -16.02 -0.69 3.88
CA VAL A 141 -14.83 -0.82 4.74
C VAL A 141 -14.04 0.50 4.79
N GLY A 142 -13.89 1.18 3.65
CA GLY A 142 -12.96 2.30 3.48
C GLY A 142 -13.60 3.69 3.54
N ILE A 143 -14.82 3.87 3.03
CA ILE A 143 -15.40 5.21 2.85
C ILE A 143 -16.43 5.52 3.94
N ALA A 144 -17.37 4.59 4.17
CA ALA A 144 -18.46 4.73 5.12
C ALA A 144 -18.58 3.49 6.04
N PRO A 145 -17.55 3.18 6.87
CA PRO A 145 -17.59 2.08 7.83
C PRO A 145 -18.67 2.22 8.88
N ASP A 146 -18.88 3.45 9.36
CA ASP A 146 -19.97 3.77 10.26
C ASP A 146 -21.04 4.56 9.50
N GLN A 147 -22.27 4.05 9.50
CA GLN A 147 -23.41 4.72 8.86
C GLN A 147 -23.75 6.08 9.50
N THR A 148 -23.22 6.34 10.70
CA THR A 148 -23.35 7.61 11.43
C THR A 148 -22.37 8.68 10.98
N LEU A 149 -21.41 8.36 10.09
CA LEU A 149 -20.47 9.34 9.57
C LEU A 149 -21.18 10.43 8.76
N SER A 150 -20.72 11.66 8.94
CA SER A 150 -21.18 12.81 8.16
C SER A 150 -20.84 12.64 6.67
N ASP A 151 -21.66 13.21 5.80
CA ASP A 151 -21.42 13.15 4.35
C ASP A 151 -20.15 13.91 3.95
N GLU A 152 -19.76 14.94 4.70
CA GLU A 152 -18.49 15.64 4.50
C GLU A 152 -17.28 14.72 4.78
N THR A 153 -17.34 13.92 5.84
CA THR A 153 -16.28 12.94 6.14
C THR A 153 -16.20 11.86 5.07
N LYS A 154 -17.34 11.33 4.60
CA LYS A 154 -17.39 10.37 3.49
C LYS A 154 -16.80 10.96 2.20
N ALA A 155 -17.15 12.21 1.88
CA ALA A 155 -16.63 12.92 0.72
C ALA A 155 -15.11 13.18 0.82
N SER A 156 -14.61 13.53 2.01
CA SER A 156 -13.16 13.69 2.25
C SER A 156 -12.42 12.37 2.03
N ARG A 157 -12.92 11.26 2.61
CA ARG A 157 -12.33 9.94 2.43
C ARG A 157 -12.32 9.50 0.97
N LEU A 158 -13.44 9.69 0.28
CA LEU A 158 -13.55 9.39 -1.14
C LEU A 158 -12.54 10.21 -1.96
N ARG A 159 -12.42 11.51 -1.66
CA ARG A 159 -11.44 12.39 -2.29
C ARG A 159 -10.01 11.89 -2.08
N ASP A 160 -9.66 11.44 -0.88
CA ASP A 160 -8.31 10.94 -0.58
C ASP A 160 -7.98 9.67 -1.39
N VAL A 161 -8.93 8.73 -1.50
CA VAL A 161 -8.79 7.52 -2.33
C VAL A 161 -8.62 7.89 -3.81
N LEU A 162 -9.49 8.76 -4.33
CA LEU A 162 -9.43 9.21 -5.71
C LEU A 162 -8.14 10.00 -6.02
N MET A 163 -7.64 10.77 -5.05
CA MET A 163 -6.36 11.48 -5.16
C MET A 163 -5.19 10.51 -5.18
N ALA A 164 -5.17 9.51 -4.29
CA ALA A 164 -4.14 8.47 -4.28
C ALA A 164 -4.09 7.72 -5.63
N PHE A 165 -5.26 7.38 -6.18
CA PHE A 165 -5.35 6.78 -7.51
C PHE A 165 -4.84 7.72 -8.62
N ARG A 166 -5.25 8.99 -8.61
CA ARG A 166 -4.76 9.99 -9.57
C ARG A 166 -3.23 10.13 -9.53
N LEU A 167 -2.65 10.19 -8.33
CA LEU A 167 -1.19 10.25 -8.14
C LEU A 167 -0.52 9.00 -8.69
N ARG A 168 -1.11 7.82 -8.45
CA ARG A 168 -0.60 6.56 -9.03
C ARG A 168 -0.61 6.62 -10.56
N LEU A 169 -1.72 7.01 -11.18
CA LEU A 169 -1.81 7.14 -12.64
C LEU A 169 -0.76 8.10 -13.20
N ALA A 170 -0.58 9.26 -12.57
CA ALA A 170 0.42 10.24 -12.99
C ALA A 170 1.87 9.73 -12.87
N SER A 171 2.12 8.78 -11.97
CA SER A 171 3.44 8.18 -11.77
C SER A 171 3.77 7.05 -12.76
N GLN A 172 2.78 6.56 -13.52
CA GLN A 172 2.99 5.43 -14.44
C GLN A 172 3.30 5.90 -15.87
N ALA A 173 4.35 5.34 -16.46
CA ALA A 173 4.69 5.58 -17.87
C ALA A 173 3.80 4.78 -18.85
N THR A 174 3.27 3.64 -18.39
CA THR A 174 2.40 2.74 -19.15
C THR A 174 1.29 2.25 -18.23
N LEU A 175 0.05 2.17 -18.72
CA LEU A 175 -1.08 1.72 -17.91
C LEU A 175 -1.26 0.20 -18.02
N SER A 176 -1.27 -0.46 -16.86
CA SER A 176 -1.67 -1.86 -16.73
C SER A 176 -3.20 -1.98 -16.63
N PRO A 177 -3.84 -3.04 -17.15
CA PRO A 177 -5.25 -3.33 -16.92
C PRO A 177 -5.62 -3.45 -15.44
N LEU A 178 -4.64 -3.77 -14.59
CA LEU A 178 -4.80 -3.80 -13.14
C LEU A 178 -3.69 -2.98 -12.50
N ILE A 179 -4.07 -1.94 -11.76
CA ILE A 179 -3.15 -1.03 -11.09
C ILE A 179 -3.32 -1.16 -9.59
N ASP A 180 -2.24 -1.49 -8.89
CA ASP A 180 -2.18 -1.41 -7.44
C ASP A 180 -1.88 0.04 -7.00
N PHE A 181 -2.50 0.51 -5.93
CA PHE A 181 -2.15 1.77 -5.30
C PHE A 181 -2.50 1.76 -3.81
N PRO A 182 -1.65 2.31 -2.93
CA PRO A 182 -2.00 2.48 -1.53
C PRO A 182 -2.89 3.70 -1.34
N ALA A 183 -3.95 3.58 -0.54
CA ALA A 183 -4.77 4.69 -0.08
C ALA A 183 -4.77 4.75 1.46
N MET A 184 -4.70 5.96 2.01
CA MET A 184 -4.74 6.16 3.46
C MET A 184 -6.19 6.05 3.95
N LEU A 185 -6.52 4.95 4.61
CA LEU A 185 -7.85 4.68 5.14
C LEU A 185 -7.77 4.42 6.64
N ALA A 186 -8.67 5.01 7.43
CA ALA A 186 -8.82 4.62 8.83
C ALA A 186 -9.89 3.51 8.91
N LEU A 187 -9.44 2.30 9.22
CA LEU A 187 -10.30 1.12 9.31
C LEU A 187 -10.67 0.85 10.78
N PRO A 188 -11.94 0.59 11.12
CA PRO A 188 -12.33 0.22 12.48
C PRO A 188 -11.56 -1.00 12.98
N PRO A 189 -11.16 -1.05 14.27
CA PRO A 189 -11.46 -0.10 15.35
C PRO A 189 -10.51 1.12 15.41
N GLY A 190 -9.57 1.26 14.47
CA GLY A 190 -8.57 2.32 14.47
C GLY A 190 -9.06 3.64 13.87
N ALA A 191 -8.74 4.75 14.52
CA ALA A 191 -8.98 6.09 13.99
C ALA A 191 -7.79 6.64 13.16
N VAL A 192 -6.62 5.99 13.24
CA VAL A 192 -5.41 6.41 12.53
C VAL A 192 -5.46 5.92 11.09
N PRO A 193 -5.32 6.81 10.08
CA PRO A 193 -5.22 6.41 8.69
C PRO A 193 -3.99 5.53 8.45
N GLN A 194 -4.19 4.37 7.83
CA GLN A 194 -3.13 3.43 7.46
C GLN A 194 -3.11 3.23 5.93
N PRO A 195 -1.93 2.96 5.34
CA PRO A 195 -1.85 2.66 3.91
C PRO A 195 -2.48 1.29 3.64
N VAL A 196 -3.66 1.30 3.03
CA VAL A 196 -4.36 0.09 2.58
C VAL A 196 -4.10 -0.11 1.09
N PRO A 197 -3.60 -1.27 0.66
CA PRO A 197 -3.44 -1.55 -0.76
C PRO A 197 -4.82 -1.69 -1.40
N LEU A 198 -5.08 -0.92 -2.45
CA LEU A 198 -6.26 -1.00 -3.29
C LEU A 198 -5.86 -1.34 -4.72
N PHE A 199 -6.82 -1.82 -5.49
CA PHE A 199 -6.64 -2.10 -6.90
C PHE A 199 -7.64 -1.32 -7.75
N ALA A 200 -7.18 -0.85 -8.89
CA ALA A 200 -7.99 -0.26 -9.93
C ALA A 200 -7.95 -1.18 -11.15
N LEU A 201 -9.10 -1.74 -11.50
CA LEU A 201 -9.29 -2.53 -12.71
C LEU A 201 -9.75 -1.61 -13.84
N ILE A 202 -8.98 -1.56 -14.92
CA ILE A 202 -9.28 -0.81 -16.13
C ILE A 202 -9.86 -1.77 -17.16
N GLN A 203 -11.09 -1.51 -17.59
CA GLN A 203 -11.80 -2.30 -18.60
C GLN A 203 -12.28 -1.40 -19.73
N PRO A 204 -12.38 -1.90 -20.97
CA PRO A 204 -13.09 -1.19 -22.02
C PRO A 204 -14.58 -1.16 -21.66
N GLY A 205 -15.14 0.04 -21.56
CA GLY A 205 -16.56 0.26 -21.38
C GLY A 205 -17.30 0.39 -22.71
N GLU A 206 -18.59 0.76 -22.61
CA GLU A 206 -19.40 1.13 -23.76
C GLU A 206 -18.68 2.21 -24.59
N GLN A 207 -18.70 2.06 -25.91
CA GLN A 207 -18.00 2.97 -26.85
C GLN A 207 -16.46 2.98 -26.73
N ASN A 208 -15.86 1.90 -26.20
CA ASN A 208 -14.39 1.75 -26.08
C ASN A 208 -13.72 2.84 -25.21
N GLN A 209 -14.48 3.45 -24.30
CA GLN A 209 -13.96 4.36 -23.29
C GLN A 209 -13.39 3.54 -22.13
N ALA A 210 -12.26 3.96 -21.55
CA ALA A 210 -11.73 3.30 -20.37
C ALA A 210 -12.72 3.45 -19.19
N MET A 211 -13.08 2.36 -18.55
CA MET A 211 -13.86 2.32 -17.32
C MET A 211 -12.96 1.80 -16.21
N VAL A 212 -13.00 2.45 -15.06
CA VAL A 212 -12.21 2.03 -13.89
C VAL A 212 -13.15 1.59 -12.78
N THR A 213 -12.91 0.42 -12.20
CA THR A 213 -13.50 0.07 -10.90
C THR A 213 -12.41 -0.09 -9.85
N LEU A 214 -12.62 0.51 -8.68
CA LEU A 214 -11.73 0.41 -7.53
C LEU A 214 -12.26 -0.69 -6.59
N LEU A 215 -11.36 -1.55 -6.15
CA LEU A 215 -11.67 -2.73 -5.36
C LEU A 215 -10.60 -3.04 -4.32
N LEU A 216 -11.00 -3.81 -3.30
CA LEU A 216 -10.11 -4.33 -2.27
C LEU A 216 -9.27 -5.51 -2.81
N PRO A 217 -8.11 -5.82 -2.19
CA PRO A 217 -7.25 -6.93 -2.60
C PRO A 217 -7.93 -8.30 -2.64
N ASN A 218 -8.86 -8.55 -1.71
CA ASN A 218 -9.61 -9.79 -1.63
C ASN A 218 -10.63 -9.97 -2.77
N GLU A 219 -10.98 -8.90 -3.47
CA GLU A 219 -11.93 -8.92 -4.60
C GLU A 219 -11.24 -9.22 -5.94
N VAL A 220 -9.93 -8.94 -6.05
CA VAL A 220 -9.15 -9.09 -7.29
C VAL A 220 -9.17 -10.54 -7.81
N SER A 221 -9.08 -11.52 -6.90
CA SER A 221 -9.07 -12.95 -7.25
C SER A 221 -10.33 -13.43 -7.97
N ALA A 222 -11.44 -12.69 -7.88
CA ALA A 222 -12.71 -13.05 -8.50
C ALA A 222 -12.95 -12.38 -9.87
N SER A 223 -12.14 -11.39 -10.25
CA SER A 223 -12.47 -10.50 -11.39
C SER A 223 -11.62 -10.71 -12.65
N ILE A 224 -10.52 -11.45 -12.59
CA ILE A 224 -9.61 -11.60 -13.74
C ILE A 224 -10.00 -12.85 -14.54
N VAL A 225 -10.98 -12.71 -15.44
CA VAL A 225 -11.14 -13.66 -16.54
C VAL A 225 -10.48 -13.05 -17.78
N PRO A 226 -9.46 -13.70 -18.37
CA PRO A 226 -8.91 -13.25 -19.64
C PRO A 226 -9.99 -13.46 -20.72
N MET A 227 -10.45 -12.36 -21.34
CA MET A 227 -11.22 -12.45 -22.58
C MET A 227 -10.25 -12.89 -23.69
N ASN A 228 -10.37 -14.15 -24.11
CA ASN A 228 -9.78 -14.69 -25.35
C ASN A 228 -10.81 -14.68 -26.47
#